data_AF-A0A933B0Z6-F1
#
_entry.id   AF-A0A933B0Z6-F1
#
_cell.length_a   1.000
_cell.length_b   1.000
_cell.length_c   1.000
_cell.angle_alpha   90.00
_cell.angle_beta   90.00
_cell.angle_gamma   90.00
#
_symmetry.space_group_name_H-M   'P 1'
#
loop_
_entity.id
_entity.type
_entity.pdbx_description
1 polymer ?
#
loop_
_entity_poly.entity_id
_entity_poly.type
_entity_poly.pdbx_seq_one_letter_code
_entity_poly.pdbx_strand_id
1 'polypeptide(L)'
;MKKEAVSNRLHASDGRTYAILKAVNAATLAISAEVSPERVLLTIVEQARKLSNARYAALGIGSDPTRSFAPWVFSGMSEAEARLLPHFPRPLGLLGAVVREGHTIRLRDITKDPRFRGFPQHHPKMTSFLGVPIRYKDETIGNLYLTEKIGADEFSEDDEEAVETLAAHAAIADRQAQLYEQLQTERARLE
;
A
#
# COMPACT_ATOMS: atom_id res chain seq x y z
N MET A 1 20.20 21.66 31.53
CA MET A 1 19.33 20.44 31.54
C MET A 1 18.08 20.53 30.66
N LYS A 2 17.10 21.44 30.86
CA LYS A 2 15.89 21.49 29.99
C LYS A 2 16.14 21.99 28.55
N LYS A 3 17.06 22.94 28.31
CA LYS A 3 17.35 23.47 26.95
C LYS A 3 18.10 22.48 26.05
N GLU A 4 19.04 21.69 26.58
CA GLU A 4 19.76 20.66 25.81
C GLU A 4 18.85 19.49 25.41
N ALA A 5 17.94 19.07 26.29
CA ALA A 5 16.98 18.00 25.99
C ALA A 5 15.98 18.38 24.87
N VAL A 6 15.62 19.66 24.76
CA VAL A 6 14.77 20.18 23.67
C VAL A 6 15.56 20.27 22.36
N SER A 7 16.81 20.75 22.40
CA SER A 7 17.68 20.83 21.22
C SER A 7 18.00 19.45 20.63
N ASN A 8 18.23 18.44 21.49
CA ASN A 8 18.48 17.06 21.04
C ASN A 8 17.26 16.40 20.40
N ARG A 9 16.03 16.72 20.87
CA ARG A 9 14.79 16.22 20.27
C ARG A 9 14.51 16.83 18.90
N LEU A 10 14.81 18.12 18.73
CA LEU A 10 14.68 18.81 17.43
C LEU A 10 15.68 18.24 16.40
N HIS A 11 16.94 18.05 16.77
CA HIS A 11 17.94 17.46 15.85
C HIS A 11 17.66 15.99 15.50
N ALA A 12 17.13 15.20 16.45
CA ALA A 12 16.71 13.83 16.19
C ALA A 12 15.47 13.76 15.28
N SER A 13 14.54 14.72 15.41
CA SER A 13 13.39 14.88 14.52
C SER A 13 13.84 15.22 13.10
N ASP A 14 14.72 16.20 12.93
CA ASP A 14 15.23 16.61 11.62
C ASP A 14 16.00 15.49 10.92
N GLY A 15 16.79 14.72 11.67
CA GLY A 15 17.51 13.55 11.14
C GLY A 15 16.57 12.44 10.67
N ARG A 16 15.45 12.22 11.39
CA ARG A 16 14.45 11.20 11.06
C ARG A 16 13.60 11.61 9.86
N THR A 17 13.10 12.84 9.82
CA THR A 17 12.39 13.41 8.67
C THR A 17 13.27 13.38 7.41
N TYR A 18 14.55 13.73 7.53
CA TYR A 18 15.49 13.68 6.42
C TYR A 18 15.74 12.24 5.91
N ALA A 19 15.81 11.27 6.82
CA ALA A 19 15.95 9.86 6.45
C ALA A 19 14.72 9.34 5.70
N ILE A 20 13.51 9.68 6.18
CA ILE A 20 12.25 9.33 5.51
C ILE A 20 12.19 9.96 4.12
N LEU A 21 12.50 11.25 4.00
CA LEU A 21 12.53 11.94 2.71
C LEU A 21 13.50 11.29 1.72
N LYS A 22 14.71 10.94 2.17
CA LYS A 22 15.68 10.21 1.33
C LYS A 22 15.13 8.87 0.86
N ALA A 23 14.47 8.15 1.75
CA ALA A 23 13.98 6.81 1.48
C ALA A 23 12.76 6.85 0.54
N VAL A 24 11.86 7.82 0.71
CA VAL A 24 10.77 8.12 -0.23
C VAL A 24 11.32 8.52 -1.59
N ASN A 25 12.31 9.41 -1.66
CA ASN A 25 12.93 9.80 -2.93
C ASN A 25 13.59 8.61 -3.64
N ALA A 26 14.28 7.73 -2.91
CA ALA A 26 14.84 6.51 -3.48
C ALA A 26 13.74 5.57 -4.02
N ALA A 27 12.61 5.46 -3.31
CA ALA A 27 11.45 4.71 -3.79
C ALA A 27 10.85 5.32 -5.06
N THR A 28 10.70 6.65 -5.13
CA THR A 28 10.22 7.35 -6.33
C THR A 28 11.15 7.15 -7.52
N LEU A 29 12.47 7.15 -7.32
CA LEU A 29 13.45 6.85 -8.38
C LEU A 29 13.33 5.40 -8.86
N ALA A 30 13.16 4.44 -7.95
CA ALA A 30 12.94 3.04 -8.32
C ALA A 30 11.65 2.86 -9.14
N ILE A 31 10.57 3.54 -8.73
CA ILE A 31 9.30 3.56 -9.45
C ILE A 31 9.46 4.14 -10.87
N SER A 32 10.19 5.25 -11.00
CA SER A 32 10.38 5.95 -12.27
C SER A 32 11.25 5.18 -13.27
N ALA A 33 12.02 4.19 -12.80
CA ALA A 33 12.86 3.34 -13.65
C ALA A 33 12.09 2.19 -14.31
N GLU A 34 10.85 1.93 -13.87
CA GLU A 34 10.04 0.83 -14.40
C GLU A 34 9.36 1.23 -15.71
N VAL A 35 9.32 0.28 -16.66
CA VAL A 35 8.75 0.50 -18.00
C VAL A 35 7.29 0.07 -18.09
N SER A 36 6.89 -0.95 -17.31
CA SER A 36 5.52 -1.48 -17.35
C SER A 36 4.72 -1.03 -16.12
N PRO A 37 3.42 -0.70 -16.26
CA PRO A 37 2.59 -0.30 -15.14
C PRO A 37 2.46 -1.38 -14.05
N GLU A 38 2.42 -2.65 -14.43
CA GLU A 38 2.38 -3.77 -13.48
C GLU A 38 3.64 -3.83 -12.63
N ARG A 39 4.80 -3.59 -13.25
CA ARG A 39 6.08 -3.50 -12.55
C ARG A 39 6.13 -2.31 -11.60
N VAL A 40 5.60 -1.16 -12.03
CA VAL A 40 5.48 0.02 -11.15
C VAL A 40 4.68 -0.33 -9.89
N LEU A 41 3.49 -0.92 -10.03
CA LEU A 41 2.64 -1.27 -8.87
C LEU A 41 3.34 -2.26 -7.93
N LEU A 42 4.04 -3.26 -8.47
CA LEU A 42 4.81 -4.20 -7.64
C LEU A 42 5.95 -3.48 -6.90
N THR A 43 6.70 -2.62 -7.60
CA THR A 43 7.78 -1.83 -7.00
C THR A 43 7.24 -0.93 -5.88
N ILE A 44 6.08 -0.30 -6.06
CA ILE A 44 5.41 0.48 -5.01
C ILE A 44 5.16 -0.36 -3.77
N VAL A 45 4.57 -1.56 -3.92
CA VAL A 45 4.29 -2.46 -2.79
C VAL A 45 5.57 -2.90 -2.08
N GLU A 46 6.62 -3.22 -2.84
CA GLU A 46 7.91 -3.59 -2.25
C GLU A 46 8.55 -2.45 -1.47
N GLN A 47 8.50 -1.22 -1.99
CA GLN A 47 9.03 -0.05 -1.31
C GLN A 47 8.21 0.28 -0.07
N ALA A 48 6.87 0.25 -0.15
CA ALA A 48 5.99 0.47 0.99
C ALA A 48 6.31 -0.52 2.11
N ARG A 49 6.49 -1.80 1.77
CA ARG A 49 6.86 -2.85 2.73
C ARG A 49 8.21 -2.57 3.41
N LYS A 50 9.24 -2.22 2.63
CA LYS A 50 10.61 -1.97 3.13
C LYS A 50 10.66 -0.73 4.02
N LEU A 51 10.06 0.38 3.56
CA LEU A 51 10.09 1.67 4.26
C LEU A 51 9.36 1.62 5.59
N SER A 52 8.21 0.94 5.63
CA SER A 52 7.42 0.78 6.85
C SER A 52 7.88 -0.37 7.74
N ASN A 53 8.92 -1.11 7.36
CA ASN A 53 9.37 -2.32 8.03
C ASN A 53 8.23 -3.33 8.30
N ALA A 54 7.36 -3.55 7.30
CA ALA A 54 6.27 -4.52 7.37
C ALA A 54 6.72 -5.92 6.91
N ARG A 55 6.14 -6.97 7.48
CA ARG A 55 6.33 -8.33 6.94
C ARG A 55 5.61 -8.52 5.62
N TYR A 56 4.39 -8.01 5.50
CA TYR A 56 3.58 -8.14 4.28
C TYR A 56 3.05 -6.79 3.81
N ALA A 57 2.94 -6.62 2.50
CA ALA A 57 2.21 -5.53 1.88
C ALA A 57 1.49 -6.04 0.63
N ALA A 58 0.35 -5.43 0.30
CA ALA A 58 -0.32 -5.68 -0.96
C ALA A 58 -1.13 -4.48 -1.42
N LEU A 59 -1.38 -4.45 -2.73
CA LEU A 59 -2.10 -3.39 -3.41
C LEU A 59 -3.12 -4.00 -4.35
N GLY A 60 -4.32 -3.44 -4.32
CA GLY A 60 -5.42 -3.83 -5.18
C GLY A 60 -6.16 -2.64 -5.76
N ILE A 61 -6.40 -2.66 -7.06
CA ILE A 61 -7.24 -1.69 -7.76
C ILE A 61 -8.66 -2.25 -7.92
N GLY A 62 -9.66 -1.41 -7.70
CA GLY A 62 -11.08 -1.72 -7.78
C GLY A 62 -11.86 -1.28 -6.54
N SER A 63 -13.14 -0.96 -6.73
CA SER A 63 -14.06 -0.54 -5.68
C SER A 63 -15.34 -1.39 -5.60
N ASP A 64 -15.61 -2.25 -6.58
CA ASP A 64 -16.79 -3.11 -6.65
C ASP A 64 -16.67 -4.29 -5.66
N PRO A 65 -17.54 -4.38 -4.63
CA PRO A 65 -17.49 -5.45 -3.61
C PRO A 65 -17.81 -6.84 -4.17
N THR A 66 -18.37 -6.94 -5.38
CA THR A 66 -18.68 -8.21 -6.03
C THR A 66 -17.48 -8.80 -6.76
N ARG A 67 -16.48 -7.97 -7.10
CA ARG A 67 -15.28 -8.35 -7.86
C ARG A 67 -14.04 -8.38 -6.98
N SER A 68 -13.09 -9.23 -7.36
CA SER A 68 -11.74 -9.17 -6.78
C SER A 68 -11.02 -7.93 -7.28
N PHE A 69 -10.08 -7.45 -6.47
CA PHE A 69 -9.16 -6.42 -6.92
C PHE A 69 -8.38 -6.90 -8.16
N ALA A 70 -8.22 -6.01 -9.13
CA ALA A 70 -7.46 -6.22 -10.35
C ALA A 70 -6.99 -4.87 -10.92
N PRO A 71 -5.67 -4.66 -11.13
CA PRO A 71 -4.58 -5.56 -10.75
C PRO A 71 -4.45 -5.78 -9.23
N TRP A 72 -3.85 -6.92 -8.86
CA TRP A 72 -3.50 -7.29 -7.48
C TRP A 72 -2.02 -7.68 -7.41
N VAL A 73 -1.25 -6.97 -6.58
CA VAL A 73 0.18 -7.23 -6.38
C VAL A 73 0.51 -7.26 -4.88
N PHE A 74 1.48 -8.08 -4.49
CA PHE A 74 1.83 -8.28 -3.08
C PHE A 74 3.33 -8.50 -2.90
N SER A 75 3.81 -8.28 -1.67
CA SER A 75 5.20 -8.50 -1.24
C SER A 75 5.25 -9.08 0.16
N GLY A 76 6.22 -9.98 0.40
CA GLY A 76 6.45 -10.60 1.70
C GLY A 76 5.82 -11.99 1.88
N MET A 77 4.87 -12.36 1.03
CA MET A 77 4.35 -13.73 0.91
C MET A 77 5.10 -14.45 -0.22
N SER A 78 5.46 -15.72 -0.02
CA SER A 78 6.06 -16.53 -1.08
C SER A 78 5.03 -16.91 -2.14
N GLU A 79 5.48 -17.18 -3.37
CA GLU A 79 4.58 -17.68 -4.42
C GLU A 79 3.91 -19.00 -4.04
N ALA A 80 4.59 -19.86 -3.29
CA ALA A 80 4.04 -21.13 -2.83
C ALA A 80 2.85 -20.91 -1.88
N GLU A 81 2.98 -19.98 -0.93
CA GLU A 81 1.87 -19.59 -0.02
C GLU A 81 0.74 -18.93 -0.80
N ALA A 82 1.06 -18.02 -1.74
CA ALA A 82 0.06 -17.32 -2.54
C ALA A 82 -0.77 -18.27 -3.41
N ARG A 83 -0.15 -19.32 -3.96
CA ARG A 83 -0.83 -20.37 -4.75
C ARG A 83 -1.83 -21.20 -3.94
N LEU A 84 -1.72 -21.21 -2.61
CA LEU A 84 -2.68 -21.92 -1.74
C LEU A 84 -3.93 -21.10 -1.46
N LEU A 85 -3.93 -19.80 -1.78
CA LEU A 85 -5.08 -18.93 -1.55
C LEU A 85 -6.17 -19.20 -2.60
N PRO A 86 -7.44 -19.27 -2.19
CA PRO A 86 -8.53 -19.66 -3.08
C PRO A 86 -8.87 -18.60 -4.14
N HIS A 87 -8.64 -17.33 -3.84
CA HIS A 87 -8.94 -16.19 -4.71
C HIS A 87 -8.22 -14.94 -4.25
N PHE A 88 -8.07 -13.96 -5.14
CA PHE A 88 -7.69 -12.60 -4.73
C PHE A 88 -8.81 -11.96 -3.89
N PRO A 89 -8.47 -11.08 -2.94
CA PRO A 89 -9.47 -10.47 -2.09
C PRO A 89 -10.37 -9.51 -2.86
N ARG A 90 -11.53 -9.26 -2.27
CA ARG A 90 -12.52 -8.27 -2.72
C ARG A 90 -12.51 -7.08 -1.76
N PRO A 91 -13.03 -5.90 -2.14
CA PRO A 91 -13.17 -4.76 -1.24
C PRO A 91 -14.30 -4.99 -0.23
N LEU A 92 -14.06 -5.91 0.71
CA LEU A 92 -14.95 -6.27 1.81
C LEU A 92 -14.21 -6.12 3.14
N GLY A 93 -14.97 -5.97 4.24
CA GLY A 93 -14.40 -5.82 5.57
C GLY A 93 -13.49 -4.59 5.68
N LEU A 94 -12.31 -4.75 6.28
CA LEU A 94 -11.31 -3.69 6.40
C LEU A 94 -10.84 -3.15 5.03
N LEU A 95 -10.61 -4.02 4.04
CA LEU A 95 -10.18 -3.55 2.72
C LEU A 95 -11.28 -2.74 2.03
N GLY A 96 -12.53 -3.18 2.16
CA GLY A 96 -13.69 -2.41 1.69
C GLY A 96 -13.92 -1.11 2.45
N ALA A 97 -13.56 -1.07 3.74
CA ALA A 97 -13.64 0.14 4.55
C ALA A 97 -12.65 1.20 4.09
N VAL A 98 -11.39 0.83 3.84
CA VAL A 98 -10.38 1.75 3.26
C VAL A 98 -10.90 2.37 1.97
N VAL A 99 -11.46 1.55 1.07
CA VAL A 99 -11.96 2.02 -0.22
C VAL A 99 -13.18 2.94 -0.07
N ARG A 100 -14.19 2.50 0.70
CA ARG A 100 -15.47 3.21 0.85
C ARG A 100 -15.36 4.48 1.67
N GLU A 101 -14.61 4.45 2.76
CA GLU A 101 -14.45 5.59 3.67
C GLU A 101 -13.43 6.58 3.11
N GLY A 102 -12.50 6.11 2.27
CA GLY A 102 -11.58 6.97 1.52
C GLY A 102 -10.55 7.67 2.38
N HIS A 103 -10.32 7.19 3.61
CA HIS A 103 -9.27 7.65 4.52
C HIS A 103 -8.44 6.45 5.02
N THR A 104 -7.24 6.76 5.51
CA THR A 104 -6.34 5.77 6.08
C THR A 104 -6.92 5.11 7.33
N ILE A 105 -6.68 3.82 7.51
CA ILE A 105 -7.05 3.02 8.67
C ILE A 105 -5.78 2.38 9.24
N ARG A 106 -5.41 2.77 10.45
CA ARG A 106 -4.24 2.25 11.17
C ARG A 106 -4.69 1.55 12.45
N LEU A 107 -4.32 0.28 12.59
CA LEU A 107 -4.78 -0.59 13.68
C LEU A 107 -3.59 -1.37 14.25
N ARG A 108 -3.53 -1.44 15.59
CA ARG A 108 -2.59 -2.32 16.30
C ARG A 108 -2.96 -3.81 16.15
N ASP A 109 -4.25 -4.11 16.07
CA ASP A 109 -4.76 -5.47 15.98
C ASP A 109 -6.06 -5.50 15.19
N ILE A 110 -6.03 -6.04 13.97
CA ILE A 110 -7.21 -6.14 13.11
C ILE A 110 -8.33 -6.98 13.72
N THR A 111 -8.02 -7.95 14.59
CA THR A 111 -9.04 -8.87 15.12
C THR A 111 -10.03 -8.18 16.05
N LYS A 112 -9.68 -6.98 16.52
CA LYS A 112 -10.51 -6.14 17.40
C LYS A 112 -11.39 -5.16 16.64
N ASP A 113 -11.18 -4.99 15.33
CA ASP A 113 -11.99 -4.08 14.52
C ASP A 113 -13.28 -4.78 14.07
N PRO A 114 -14.46 -4.17 14.25
CA PRO A 114 -15.74 -4.79 13.88
C PRO A 114 -15.88 -5.06 12.36
N ARG A 115 -15.04 -4.45 11.52
CA ARG A 115 -15.02 -4.65 10.07
C ARG A 115 -14.16 -5.85 9.67
N PHE A 116 -13.41 -6.46 10.59
CA PHE A 116 -12.62 -7.65 10.31
C PHE A 116 -13.53 -8.87 10.06
N ARG A 117 -13.31 -9.57 8.94
CA ARG A 117 -14.15 -10.71 8.51
C ARG A 117 -13.45 -12.06 8.61
N GLY A 118 -12.33 -12.13 9.33
CA GLY A 118 -11.50 -13.32 9.39
C GLY A 118 -10.56 -13.47 8.20
N PHE A 119 -9.81 -14.57 8.20
CA PHE A 119 -8.89 -14.95 7.13
C PHE A 119 -9.43 -16.17 6.40
N PRO A 120 -9.32 -16.24 5.06
CA PRO A 120 -9.65 -17.46 4.33
C PRO A 120 -8.66 -18.57 4.69
N GLN A 121 -9.01 -19.81 4.33
CA GLN A 121 -8.13 -20.96 4.51
C GLN A 121 -6.76 -20.70 3.84
N HIS A 122 -5.69 -21.18 4.48
CA HIS A 122 -4.28 -21.01 4.06
C HIS A 122 -3.71 -19.59 4.12
N HIS A 123 -4.52 -18.57 4.45
CA HIS A 123 -4.00 -17.22 4.62
C HIS A 123 -3.24 -17.08 5.96
N PRO A 124 -2.07 -16.41 5.97
CA PRO A 124 -1.34 -16.16 7.21
C PRO A 124 -2.19 -15.33 8.17
N LYS A 125 -2.08 -15.62 9.47
CA LYS A 125 -2.69 -14.75 10.48
C LYS A 125 -1.88 -13.47 10.57
N MET A 126 -2.56 -12.33 10.64
CA MET A 126 -1.98 -11.00 10.71
C MET A 126 -2.62 -10.20 11.85
N THR A 127 -1.89 -9.23 12.39
CA THR A 127 -2.27 -8.43 13.57
C THR A 127 -2.28 -6.93 13.25
N SER A 128 -1.14 -6.25 13.32
CA SER A 128 -1.04 -4.83 12.98
C SER A 128 -1.36 -4.58 11.51
N PHE A 129 -2.02 -3.47 11.22
CA PHE A 129 -2.52 -3.11 9.89
C PHE A 129 -2.43 -1.61 9.63
N LEU A 130 -2.00 -1.27 8.43
CA LEU A 130 -2.07 0.08 7.88
C LEU A 130 -2.67 -0.04 6.49
N GLY A 131 -3.90 0.44 6.31
CA GLY A 131 -4.61 0.43 5.04
C GLY A 131 -4.84 1.84 4.54
N VAL A 132 -4.31 2.15 3.37
CA VAL A 132 -4.30 3.47 2.75
C VAL A 132 -5.10 3.44 1.45
N PRO A 133 -6.02 4.41 1.24
CA PRO A 133 -6.78 4.49 0.00
C PRO A 133 -5.89 4.94 -1.16
N ILE A 134 -6.05 4.30 -2.32
CA ILE A 134 -5.45 4.80 -3.57
C ILE A 134 -6.47 5.71 -4.21
N ARG A 135 -6.16 7.01 -4.28
CA ARG A 135 -7.08 8.04 -4.73
C ARG A 135 -6.61 8.68 -6.02
N TYR A 136 -7.52 8.80 -6.98
CA TYR A 136 -7.30 9.59 -8.19
C TYR A 136 -8.39 10.65 -8.27
N LYS A 137 -8.01 11.93 -8.17
CA LYS A 137 -8.95 13.05 -7.97
C LYS A 137 -9.83 12.79 -6.74
N ASP A 138 -11.14 12.84 -6.89
CA ASP A 138 -12.11 12.70 -5.80
C ASP A 138 -12.55 11.24 -5.56
N GLU A 139 -12.02 10.28 -6.33
CA GLU A 139 -12.42 8.87 -6.27
C GLU A 139 -11.35 7.97 -5.63
N THR A 140 -11.77 7.07 -4.74
CA THR A 140 -10.94 5.96 -4.27
C THR A 140 -11.02 4.81 -5.26
N ILE A 141 -9.91 4.56 -5.96
CA ILE A 141 -9.83 3.54 -7.01
C ILE A 141 -9.21 2.22 -6.52
N GLY A 142 -8.75 2.16 -5.28
CA GLY A 142 -8.12 0.96 -4.74
C GLY A 142 -7.62 1.12 -3.32
N ASN A 143 -6.78 0.18 -2.89
CA ASN A 143 -6.14 0.20 -1.58
C ASN A 143 -4.69 -0.28 -1.68
N LEU A 144 -3.84 0.29 -0.84
CA LEU A 144 -2.51 -0.22 -0.48
C LEU A 144 -2.55 -0.54 1.01
N TYR A 145 -2.23 -1.76 1.42
CA TYR A 145 -2.17 -2.10 2.83
C TYR A 145 -0.92 -2.88 3.21
N LEU A 146 -0.59 -2.78 4.49
CA LEU A 146 0.56 -3.39 5.11
C LEU A 146 0.14 -4.07 6.40
N THR A 147 0.81 -5.15 6.75
CA THR A 147 0.55 -5.87 7.99
C THR A 147 1.82 -6.37 8.64
N GLU A 148 1.70 -6.72 9.92
CA GLU A 148 2.78 -7.33 10.70
C GLU A 148 4.01 -6.41 10.73
N LYS A 149 3.82 -5.22 11.33
CA LYS A 149 4.91 -4.30 11.65
C LYS A 149 6.01 -5.03 12.41
N ILE A 150 7.25 -4.89 11.96
CA ILE A 150 8.42 -5.50 12.59
C ILE A 150 9.06 -4.48 13.53
N GLY A 151 9.32 -4.91 14.77
CA GLY A 151 9.99 -4.10 15.80
C GLY A 151 9.07 -3.17 16.59
N ALA A 152 7.75 -3.18 16.32
CA ALA A 152 6.74 -2.45 17.08
C ALA A 152 5.37 -3.14 16.94
N ASP A 153 4.43 -2.84 17.84
CA ASP A 153 3.10 -3.42 17.83
C ASP A 153 2.15 -2.77 16.81
N GLU A 154 2.46 -1.57 16.33
CA GLU A 154 1.65 -0.82 15.38
C GLU A 154 2.52 0.03 14.45
N PHE A 155 1.95 0.39 13.30
CA PHE A 155 2.54 1.39 12.41
C PHE A 155 2.49 2.77 13.06
N SER A 156 3.51 3.59 12.79
CA SER A 156 3.62 4.97 13.24
C SER A 156 3.02 5.96 12.23
N GLU A 157 2.87 7.22 12.62
CA GLU A 157 2.45 8.30 11.73
C GLU A 157 3.43 8.49 10.55
N ASP A 158 4.74 8.36 10.81
CA ASP A 158 5.75 8.39 9.74
C ASP A 158 5.57 7.26 8.71
N ASP A 159 5.18 6.06 9.17
CA ASP A 159 4.90 4.94 8.27
C ASP A 159 3.66 5.25 7.41
N GLU A 160 2.66 5.87 8.02
CA GLU A 160 1.42 6.30 7.37
C GLU A 160 1.70 7.34 6.27
N GLU A 161 2.38 8.44 6.59
CA GLU A 161 2.72 9.50 5.61
C GLU A 161 3.54 8.95 4.42
N ALA A 162 4.51 8.08 4.70
CA ALA A 162 5.33 7.46 3.66
C ALA A 162 4.48 6.55 2.73
N VAL A 163 3.57 5.76 3.30
CA VAL A 163 2.70 4.86 2.53
C VAL A 163 1.64 5.64 1.77
N GLU A 164 1.10 6.72 2.31
CA GLU A 164 0.20 7.64 1.61
C GLU A 164 0.85 8.26 0.38
N THR A 165 2.12 8.69 0.51
CA THR A 165 2.88 9.19 -0.63
C THR A 165 3.02 8.13 -1.73
N LEU A 166 3.28 6.88 -1.37
CA LEU A 166 3.38 5.78 -2.33
C LEU A 166 2.02 5.39 -2.94
N ALA A 167 0.93 5.46 -2.18
CA ALA A 167 -0.42 5.24 -2.68
C ALA A 167 -0.80 6.28 -3.75
N ALA A 168 -0.36 7.54 -3.60
CA ALA A 168 -0.54 8.57 -4.62
C ALA A 168 0.19 8.23 -5.93
N HIS A 169 1.40 7.65 -5.85
CA HIS A 169 2.13 7.18 -7.04
C HIS A 169 1.42 5.99 -7.70
N ALA A 170 0.80 5.11 -6.92
CA ALA A 170 0.03 3.99 -7.47
C ALA A 170 -1.17 4.47 -8.29
N ALA A 171 -1.86 5.52 -7.84
CA ALA A 171 -2.97 6.09 -8.58
C ALA A 171 -2.53 6.64 -9.95
N ILE A 172 -1.36 7.27 -10.01
CA ILE A 172 -0.77 7.78 -11.26
C ILE A 172 -0.40 6.60 -12.18
N ALA A 173 0.23 5.57 -11.64
CA ALA A 173 0.66 4.39 -12.40
C ALA A 173 -0.53 3.63 -13.01
N ASP A 174 -1.60 3.42 -12.23
CA ASP A 174 -2.83 2.79 -12.72
C ASP A 174 -3.45 3.62 -13.85
N ARG A 175 -3.49 4.95 -13.69
CA ARG A 175 -4.01 5.83 -14.74
C ARG A 175 -3.19 5.77 -16.03
N GLN A 176 -1.86 5.71 -15.91
CA GLN A 176 -0.97 5.55 -17.05
C GLN A 176 -1.18 4.21 -17.75
N ALA A 177 -1.41 3.13 -16.99
CA ALA A 177 -1.73 1.81 -17.52
C ALA A 177 -2.98 1.86 -18.39
N GLN A 178 -4.08 2.40 -17.85
CA GLN A 178 -5.35 2.51 -18.55
C GLN A 178 -5.23 3.32 -19.85
N LEU A 179 -4.50 4.44 -19.82
CA LEU A 179 -4.28 5.26 -21.01
C LEU A 179 -3.45 4.53 -22.07
N TYR A 180 -2.42 3.79 -21.64
CA TYR A 180 -1.60 3.00 -22.55
C TYR A 180 -2.41 1.89 -23.21
N GLU A 181 -3.22 1.15 -22.45
CA GLU A 181 -4.11 0.12 -22.98
C GLU A 181 -5.14 0.68 -23.98
N GLN A 182 -5.72 1.85 -23.67
CA GLN A 182 -6.64 2.54 -24.57
C GLN A 182 -5.98 2.87 -25.91
N LEU A 183 -4.76 3.43 -25.86
CA LEU A 183 -4.00 3.76 -27.07
C LEU A 183 -3.68 2.51 -27.91
N GLN A 184 -3.28 1.41 -27.27
CA GLN A 184 -3.00 0.15 -27.98
C GLN A 184 -4.27 -0.43 -28.61
N THR A 185 -5.38 -0.39 -27.89
CA THR A 185 -6.68 -0.87 -28.39
C THR A 185 -7.17 -0.04 -29.58
N GLU A 186 -6.97 1.28 -29.55
CA GLU A 186 -7.32 2.16 -30.67
C GLU A 186 -6.46 1.89 -31.89
N ARG A 187 -5.14 1.74 -31.71
CA ARG A 187 -4.22 1.37 -32.81
C ARG A 187 -4.61 0.05 -33.46
N ALA A 188 -4.87 -0.98 -32.67
CA ALA A 188 -5.27 -2.30 -33.18
C ALA A 188 -6.63 -2.29 -33.90
N ARG A 189 -7.46 -1.26 -33.74
CA ARG A 189 -8.73 -1.09 -34.48
C ARG A 189 -8.55 -0.37 -35.82
N LEU A 190 -7.47 0.39 -35.97
CA LEU A 190 -7.14 1.14 -37.17
C LEU A 190 -6.29 0.33 -38.17
N GLU A 191 -5.72 -0.79 -37.70
CA GLU A 191 -5.05 -1.83 -38.50
C GLU A 191 -6.05 -2.89 -38.98
#